data_AF-A0A5K4FBS8-F1
#
_entry.id   AF-A0A5K4FBS8-F1
#
_cell.length_a   1.000
_cell.length_b   1.000
_cell.length_c   1.000
_cell.angle_alpha   90.00
_cell.angle_beta   90.00
_cell.angle_gamma   90.00
#
_symmetry.space_group_name_H-M   'P 1'
#
loop_
_entity.id
_entity.type
_entity.pdbx_description
1 polymer ?
#
loop_
_entity_poly.entity_id
_entity_poly.type
_entity_poly.pdbx_seq_one_letter_code
_entity_poly.pdbx_strand_id
1 'polypeptide(L)'
;MRSLSLVDRVFFKDIYTSDSCNLCLYDVDNDGDNELIIGSWDSGPLLENGEANAANSEGSVHVLKYRKVWKASYHLGMVSCVTAGSIYKPDETWIIALCSDSHCYAFDACGLVPESENISSKSKQKINAHGSSKADQTVKTEVDTLKMVHHQELAYNAKDVCIFKEGEIAVAHSDRVVRLYSWCSFKTTDDKSKILSNKISNLGEFILLIKWELAGQLIASQPSGGFAHLHRKFEKYHDMVAKMMVIN
;
A
#
# COMPACT_ATOMS: atom_id res chain seq x y z
N MET A 1 19.25 -13.68 4.89
CA MET A 1 19.73 -13.26 3.55
C MET A 1 19.40 -11.79 3.41
N ARG A 2 20.37 -10.91 3.09
CA ARG A 2 20.08 -9.47 2.87
C ARG A 2 19.83 -9.28 1.37
N SER A 3 18.65 -8.78 1.01
CA SER A 3 18.31 -8.38 -0.35
C SER A 3 18.65 -6.89 -0.51
N LEU A 4 19.33 -6.52 -1.59
CA LEU A 4 19.59 -5.13 -1.96
C LEU A 4 18.86 -4.88 -3.29
N SER A 5 17.85 -4.02 -3.28
CA SER A 5 17.25 -3.50 -4.51
C SER A 5 17.92 -2.16 -4.86
N LEU A 6 18.59 -2.12 -6.01
CA LEU A 6 19.09 -0.87 -6.62
C LEU A 6 18.09 -0.31 -7.65
N VAL A 7 16.91 -0.90 -7.74
CA VAL A 7 15.88 -0.53 -8.70
C VAL A 7 15.05 0.59 -8.08
N ASP A 8 15.21 1.79 -8.64
CA ASP A 8 14.44 2.97 -8.25
C ASP A 8 13.08 3.01 -8.97
N ARG A 9 13.04 2.54 -10.23
CA ARG A 9 11.81 2.54 -11.03
C ARG A 9 11.65 1.26 -11.85
N VAL A 10 10.43 0.74 -11.90
CA VAL A 10 10.04 -0.39 -12.76
C VAL A 10 9.02 0.11 -13.77
N PHE A 11 9.13 -0.40 -15.01
CA PHE A 11 8.10 -0.25 -16.04
C PHE A 11 7.69 -1.64 -16.53
N PHE A 12 6.41 -1.96 -16.45
CA PHE A 12 5.87 -3.24 -16.89
C PHE A 12 4.44 -3.10 -17.39
N LYS A 13 4.20 -3.32 -18.70
CA LYS A 13 2.86 -3.30 -19.31
C LYS A 13 2.03 -2.09 -18.87
N ASP A 14 2.59 -0.90 -19.03
CA ASP A 14 1.99 0.39 -18.66
C ASP A 14 1.83 0.64 -17.15
N ILE A 15 2.30 -0.26 -16.30
CA ILE A 15 2.45 -0.04 -14.85
C ILE A 15 3.83 0.53 -14.61
N TYR A 16 3.93 1.62 -13.85
CA TYR A 16 5.20 2.21 -13.49
C TYR A 16 5.25 2.66 -12.03
N THR A 17 6.47 2.71 -11.48
CA THR A 17 6.71 3.31 -10.17
C THR A 17 7.33 4.69 -10.26
N SER A 18 6.99 5.54 -9.29
CA SER A 18 7.60 6.87 -9.16
C SER A 18 8.94 6.80 -8.42
N ASP A 19 9.03 5.91 -7.44
CA ASP A 19 10.23 5.61 -6.65
C ASP A 19 10.26 4.15 -6.17
N SER A 20 11.32 3.80 -5.43
CA SER A 20 11.49 2.45 -4.86
C SER A 20 10.52 2.12 -3.71
N CYS A 21 9.94 3.11 -3.00
CA CYS A 21 8.95 2.86 -1.95
C CYS A 21 7.63 2.35 -2.51
N ASN A 22 7.40 2.54 -3.81
CA ASN A 22 6.29 1.93 -4.55
C ASN A 22 6.49 0.44 -4.87
N LEU A 23 7.59 -0.20 -4.44
CA LEU A 23 7.88 -1.60 -4.72
C LEU A 23 7.97 -2.41 -3.44
N CYS A 24 7.32 -3.57 -3.41
CA CYS A 24 7.49 -4.56 -2.35
C CYS A 24 7.58 -5.97 -2.95
N LEU A 25 8.51 -6.79 -2.46
CA LEU A 25 8.57 -8.21 -2.76
C LEU A 25 8.18 -8.97 -1.50
N TYR A 26 7.13 -9.77 -1.58
CA TYR A 26 6.61 -10.52 -0.44
C TYR A 26 5.79 -11.71 -0.92
N ASP A 27 5.83 -12.82 -0.18
CA ASP A 27 4.97 -13.99 -0.35
C ASP A 27 3.58 -13.67 0.22
N VAL A 28 2.72 -13.09 -0.62
CA VAL A 28 1.41 -12.55 -0.17
C VAL A 28 0.32 -13.62 -0.13
N ASP A 29 0.53 -14.77 -0.77
CA ASP A 29 -0.38 -15.89 -0.74
C ASP A 29 0.12 -17.12 0.04
N ASN A 30 1.30 -17.01 0.66
CA ASN A 30 1.94 -18.01 1.50
C ASN A 30 2.22 -19.33 0.77
N ASP A 31 2.53 -19.27 -0.53
CA ASP A 31 2.87 -20.45 -1.34
C ASP A 31 4.39 -20.71 -1.44
N GLY A 32 5.20 -19.83 -0.85
CA GLY A 32 6.66 -19.91 -0.80
C GLY A 32 7.37 -19.16 -1.92
N ASP A 33 6.66 -18.65 -2.93
CA ASP A 33 7.18 -17.74 -3.94
C ASP A 33 6.91 -16.28 -3.52
N ASN A 34 7.78 -15.34 -3.91
CA ASN A 34 7.50 -13.92 -3.67
C ASN A 34 6.77 -13.29 -4.86
N GLU A 35 5.68 -12.58 -4.60
CA GLU A 35 5.03 -11.69 -5.55
C GLU A 35 5.69 -10.32 -5.56
N LEU A 36 5.63 -9.66 -6.71
CA LEU A 36 6.00 -8.26 -6.84
C LEU A 36 4.76 -7.38 -6.70
N ILE A 37 4.70 -6.61 -5.62
CA ILE A 37 3.69 -5.60 -5.37
C ILE A 37 4.18 -4.25 -5.91
N ILE A 38 3.33 -3.59 -6.68
CA ILE A 38 3.61 -2.30 -7.31
C ILE A 38 2.50 -1.30 -6.97
N GLY A 39 2.85 -0.24 -6.24
CA GLY A 39 2.05 0.98 -6.18
C GLY A 39 2.32 1.83 -7.42
N SER A 40 1.29 2.25 -8.13
CA SER A 40 1.40 3.01 -9.37
C SER A 40 0.58 4.29 -9.26
N TRP A 41 1.07 5.37 -9.86
CA TRP A 41 0.31 6.60 -10.02
C TRP A 41 0.56 7.22 -11.39
N ASP A 42 -0.50 7.14 -12.20
CA ASP A 42 -0.81 7.74 -13.49
C ASP A 42 -1.04 9.25 -13.55
N SER A 43 -0.06 10.17 -13.59
CA SER A 43 -0.38 11.62 -13.66
C SER A 43 -1.10 12.03 -14.97
N GLY A 44 -1.14 11.11 -15.92
CA GLY A 44 -1.72 11.23 -17.23
C GLY A 44 -0.87 12.07 -18.16
N PRO A 45 -1.38 12.35 -19.38
CA PRO A 45 -0.77 13.36 -20.23
C PRO A 45 -0.80 14.71 -19.52
N LEU A 46 0.29 15.47 -19.65
CA LEU A 46 0.29 16.87 -19.26
C LEU A 46 -0.78 17.62 -20.07
N LEU A 47 -1.53 18.47 -19.38
CA LEU A 47 -2.46 19.41 -19.99
C LEU A 47 -1.69 20.43 -20.86
N GLU A 48 -2.40 21.17 -21.71
CA GLU A 48 -1.78 22.20 -22.58
C GLU A 48 -1.02 23.29 -21.79
N ASN A 49 -1.39 23.51 -20.53
CA ASN A 49 -0.71 24.42 -19.61
C ASN A 49 0.55 23.82 -18.94
N GLY A 50 0.90 22.57 -19.26
CA GLY A 50 2.04 21.85 -18.69
C GLY A 50 1.78 21.25 -17.30
N GLU A 51 0.57 21.36 -16.76
CA GLU A 51 0.21 20.74 -15.48
C GLU A 51 -0.23 19.28 -15.67
N ALA A 52 -0.01 18.44 -14.67
CA ALA A 52 -0.53 17.09 -14.66
C ALA A 52 -2.07 17.11 -14.60
N ASN A 53 -2.73 16.18 -15.28
CA ASN A 53 -4.18 15.99 -15.16
C ASN A 53 -4.53 15.21 -13.88
N ALA A 54 -4.02 15.69 -12.74
CA ALA A 54 -4.10 15.02 -11.44
C ALA A 54 -5.54 14.73 -11.00
N ALA A 55 -6.51 15.55 -11.44
CA ALA A 55 -7.93 15.36 -11.13
C ALA A 55 -8.56 14.11 -11.77
N ASN A 56 -7.98 13.60 -12.87
CA ASN A 56 -8.43 12.38 -13.54
C ASN A 56 -7.40 11.25 -13.43
N SER A 57 -6.37 11.47 -12.62
CA SER A 57 -5.27 10.53 -12.40
C SER A 57 -5.61 9.62 -11.24
N GLU A 58 -5.67 8.33 -11.48
CA GLU A 58 -5.96 7.35 -10.45
C GLU A 58 -4.72 6.53 -10.15
N GLY A 59 -4.42 6.38 -8.87
CA GLY A 59 -3.45 5.41 -8.42
C GLY A 59 -4.03 4.00 -8.40
N SER A 60 -3.12 3.05 -8.35
CA SER A 60 -3.45 1.63 -8.32
C SER A 60 -2.39 0.83 -7.59
N VAL A 61 -2.80 -0.34 -7.11
CA VAL A 61 -1.89 -1.35 -6.56
C VAL A 61 -2.02 -2.60 -7.41
N HIS A 62 -0.90 -3.15 -7.85
CA HIS A 62 -0.83 -4.36 -8.65
C HIS A 62 0.00 -5.42 -7.92
N VAL A 63 -0.46 -6.66 -7.96
CA VAL A 63 0.30 -7.83 -7.51
C VAL A 63 0.67 -8.64 -8.74
N LEU A 64 1.96 -8.82 -8.97
CA LEU A 64 2.49 -9.59 -10.09
C LEU A 64 2.99 -10.94 -9.61
N LYS A 65 2.48 -12.00 -10.23
CA LYS A 65 2.90 -13.38 -10.02
C LYS A 65 3.28 -13.99 -11.38
N TYR A 66 4.42 -14.67 -11.45
CA TYR A 66 4.92 -15.32 -12.67
C TYR A 66 4.89 -14.42 -13.94
N ARG A 67 5.35 -13.17 -13.83
CA ARG A 67 5.41 -12.17 -14.92
C ARG A 67 4.05 -11.79 -15.50
N LYS A 68 2.99 -11.95 -14.73
CA LYS A 68 1.64 -11.49 -15.07
C LYS A 68 1.07 -10.70 -13.91
N VAL A 69 0.23 -9.72 -14.21
CA VAL A 69 -0.60 -9.10 -13.17
C VAL A 69 -1.56 -10.18 -12.72
N TRP A 70 -1.46 -10.56 -11.45
CA TRP A 70 -2.33 -11.53 -10.82
C TRP A 70 -3.58 -10.83 -10.28
N LYS A 71 -3.38 -9.77 -9.49
CA LYS A 71 -4.46 -8.99 -8.88
C LYS A 71 -4.20 -7.50 -8.98
N ALA A 72 -5.26 -6.69 -9.00
CA ALA A 72 -5.14 -5.24 -9.00
C ALA A 72 -6.30 -4.55 -8.27
N SER A 73 -6.00 -3.40 -7.65
CA SER A 73 -6.98 -2.42 -7.19
C SER A 73 -6.73 -1.10 -7.88
N TYR A 74 -7.79 -0.47 -8.38
CA TYR A 74 -7.77 0.82 -9.07
C TYR A 74 -8.52 1.88 -8.25
N HIS A 75 -8.62 3.11 -8.79
CA HIS A 75 -9.36 4.22 -8.16
C HIS A 75 -8.80 4.62 -6.78
N LEU A 76 -7.47 4.51 -6.60
CA LEU A 76 -6.78 5.02 -5.40
C LEU A 76 -6.25 6.44 -5.65
N GLY A 77 -5.80 7.11 -4.58
CA GLY A 77 -4.99 8.33 -4.70
C GLY A 77 -3.57 8.04 -5.19
N MET A 78 -2.70 9.05 -5.24
CA MET A 78 -1.28 8.85 -5.57
C MET A 78 -0.62 7.94 -4.53
N VAL A 79 -0.46 6.66 -4.87
CA VAL A 79 0.19 5.66 -4.02
C VAL A 79 1.67 6.04 -3.89
N SER A 80 2.10 6.42 -2.69
CA SER A 80 3.47 6.85 -2.41
C SER A 80 4.33 5.74 -1.79
N CYS A 81 3.70 4.74 -1.17
CA CYS A 81 4.43 3.62 -0.57
C CYS A 81 3.55 2.36 -0.54
N VAL A 82 4.18 1.20 -0.73
CA VAL A 82 3.57 -0.11 -0.49
C VAL A 82 4.48 -1.00 0.37
N THR A 83 3.88 -1.76 1.28
CA THR A 83 4.56 -2.79 2.08
C THR A 83 3.63 -3.98 2.28
N ALA A 84 4.15 -5.15 2.63
CA ALA A 84 3.32 -6.33 2.90
C ALA A 84 3.82 -7.13 4.11
N GLY A 85 2.90 -7.85 4.76
CA GLY A 85 3.18 -8.77 5.86
C GLY A 85 2.01 -8.97 6.82
N SER A 86 2.25 -9.78 7.85
CA SER A 86 1.22 -10.21 8.81
C SER A 86 0.75 -9.06 9.71
N ILE A 87 -0.52 -8.67 9.59
CA ILE A 87 -1.13 -7.60 10.40
C ILE A 87 -2.22 -8.15 11.32
N TYR A 88 -3.15 -8.92 10.77
CA TYR A 88 -4.32 -9.37 11.52
C TYR A 88 -4.10 -10.73 12.19
N LYS A 89 -3.52 -11.68 11.45
CA LYS A 89 -3.16 -13.02 11.93
C LYS A 89 -1.78 -13.41 11.38
N PRO A 90 -1.05 -14.33 12.04
CA PRO A 90 0.25 -14.78 11.57
C PRO A 90 0.25 -15.31 10.12
N ASP A 91 -0.82 -16.00 9.74
CA ASP A 91 -1.02 -16.66 8.45
C ASP A 91 -1.77 -15.79 7.42
N GLU A 92 -2.11 -14.55 7.79
CA GLU A 92 -2.87 -13.64 6.94
C GLU A 92 -2.01 -12.41 6.60
N THR A 93 -1.46 -12.44 5.39
CA THR A 93 -0.63 -11.36 4.86
C THR A 93 -1.50 -10.26 4.29
N TRP A 94 -1.26 -9.02 4.74
CA TRP A 94 -1.90 -7.85 4.18
C TRP A 94 -0.90 -7.02 3.39
N ILE A 95 -1.36 -6.45 2.28
CA ILE A 95 -0.65 -5.42 1.53
C ILE A 95 -1.15 -4.07 2.02
N ILE A 96 -0.25 -3.22 2.51
CA ILE A 96 -0.55 -1.86 2.91
C ILE A 96 -0.11 -0.91 1.80
N ALA A 97 -1.01 -0.02 1.38
CA ALA A 97 -0.71 1.05 0.45
C ALA A 97 -1.01 2.40 1.09
N LEU A 98 -0.01 3.27 1.13
CA LEU A 98 -0.13 4.64 1.61
C LEU A 98 -0.22 5.59 0.42
N CYS A 99 -1.20 6.48 0.44
CA CYS A 99 -1.38 7.53 -0.55
C CYS A 99 -0.93 8.89 -0.01
N SER A 100 -0.52 9.78 -0.91
CA SER A 100 -0.02 11.11 -0.57
C SER A 100 -1.05 12.03 0.08
N ASP A 101 -2.33 11.70 -0.08
CA ASP A 101 -3.51 12.37 0.46
C ASP A 101 -3.96 11.78 1.80
N SER A 102 -3.07 11.05 2.49
CA SER A 102 -3.25 10.44 3.83
C SER A 102 -4.00 9.12 3.89
N HIS A 103 -4.55 8.65 2.77
CA HIS A 103 -5.29 7.40 2.75
C HIS A 103 -4.35 6.20 2.90
N CYS A 104 -4.59 5.38 3.91
CA CYS A 104 -3.92 4.10 4.14
C CYS A 104 -4.91 2.97 3.87
N TYR A 105 -4.63 2.16 2.85
CA TYR A 105 -5.43 1.02 2.45
C TYR A 105 -4.73 -0.28 2.85
N ALA A 106 -5.49 -1.26 3.31
CA ALA A 106 -5.02 -2.63 3.47
C ALA A 106 -5.79 -3.57 2.54
N PHE A 107 -5.05 -4.47 1.91
CA PHE A 107 -5.58 -5.45 0.97
C PHE A 107 -5.17 -6.87 1.34
N ASP A 108 -6.04 -7.81 1.02
CA ASP A 108 -5.81 -9.25 1.13
C ASP A 108 -5.79 -9.85 -0.29
N ALA A 109 -4.65 -10.42 -0.68
CA ALA A 109 -4.49 -11.05 -1.99
C ALA A 109 -5.28 -12.36 -2.12
N CYS A 110 -5.42 -13.12 -1.02
CA CYS A 110 -6.17 -14.36 -0.96
C CYS A 110 -7.67 -14.14 -0.74
N GLY A 111 -8.05 -12.93 -0.36
CA GLY A 111 -9.42 -12.55 -0.10
C GLY A 111 -10.31 -12.62 -1.35
N LEU A 112 -11.43 -13.32 -1.22
CA LEU A 112 -12.48 -13.29 -2.25
C LEU A 112 -13.25 -11.96 -2.17
N VAL A 113 -13.36 -11.28 -3.31
CA VAL A 113 -14.21 -10.08 -3.47
C VAL A 113 -15.66 -10.56 -3.65
N PRO A 114 -16.65 -10.02 -2.89
CA PRO A 114 -18.06 -10.33 -3.12
C PRO A 114 -18.46 -9.94 -4.55
N GLU A 115 -19.20 -10.81 -5.25
CA GLU A 115 -19.61 -10.63 -6.66
C GLU A 115 -20.32 -9.29 -6.97
N SER A 116 -20.75 -8.54 -5.96
CA SER A 116 -21.43 -7.24 -6.08
C SER A 116 -20.52 -6.05 -6.39
N GLU A 117 -19.20 -6.14 -6.22
CA GLU A 117 -18.25 -5.06 -6.55
C GLU A 117 -17.64 -5.18 -7.96
N ASN A 118 -18.07 -6.18 -8.74
CA ASN A 118 -17.90 -6.22 -10.19
C ASN A 118 -18.79 -5.17 -10.87
N ILE A 119 -18.63 -3.90 -10.53
CA ILE A 119 -18.85 -2.84 -11.50
C ILE A 119 -17.68 -2.98 -12.47
N SER A 120 -17.87 -3.89 -13.43
CA SER A 120 -17.02 -3.96 -14.59
C SER A 120 -16.80 -2.53 -15.07
N SER A 121 -15.55 -2.18 -15.29
CA SER A 121 -15.11 -1.25 -16.31
C SER A 121 -15.60 -1.72 -17.70
N LYS A 122 -16.93 -1.84 -17.87
CA LYS A 122 -17.60 -1.81 -19.15
C LYS A 122 -17.64 -0.35 -19.57
N SER A 123 -16.49 0.18 -19.95
CA SER A 123 -16.43 1.33 -20.85
C SER A 123 -17.01 0.89 -22.20
N LYS A 124 -18.35 0.84 -22.30
CA LYS A 124 -19.03 0.88 -23.60
C LYS A 124 -18.90 2.31 -24.12
N GLN A 125 -17.74 2.68 -24.63
CA GLN A 125 -17.66 3.77 -25.59
C GLN A 125 -18.38 3.30 -26.86
N LYS A 126 -19.60 3.82 -27.08
CA LYS A 126 -20.25 3.79 -28.40
C LYS A 126 -19.42 4.66 -29.34
N ILE A 127 -18.50 4.05 -30.06
CA ILE A 127 -17.94 4.66 -31.26
C ILE A 127 -18.84 4.21 -32.41
N ASN A 128 -19.70 5.12 -32.87
CA ASN A 128 -20.39 4.94 -34.14
C ASN A 128 -19.33 5.07 -35.25
N ALA A 129 -18.89 3.95 -35.82
CA ALA A 129 -18.14 3.94 -37.06
C ALA A 129 -18.62 2.78 -37.95
N HIS A 130 -19.19 3.16 -39.08
CA HIS A 130 -19.58 2.33 -40.19
C HIS A 130 -18.31 1.80 -40.89
N GLY A 131 -18.18 0.49 -41.12
CA GLY A 131 -17.19 -0.04 -42.08
C GLY A 131 -16.35 -1.25 -41.64
N SER A 132 -16.84 -2.43 -42.05
CA SER A 132 -16.16 -3.69 -42.41
C SER A 132 -14.66 -3.96 -42.08
N SER A 133 -14.46 -5.15 -41.48
CA SER A 133 -13.39 -6.16 -41.69
C SER A 133 -11.97 -5.97 -41.12
N LYS A 134 -11.68 -6.61 -39.97
CA LYS A 134 -11.06 -7.94 -39.81
C LYS A 134 -10.80 -8.17 -38.31
N ALA A 135 -11.18 -9.34 -37.82
CA ALA A 135 -11.10 -9.70 -36.41
C ALA A 135 -9.64 -9.94 -35.98
N ASP A 136 -9.14 -9.09 -35.09
CA ASP A 136 -7.96 -9.38 -34.29
C ASP A 136 -8.46 -9.69 -32.87
N GLN A 137 -8.48 -10.97 -32.51
CA GLN A 137 -8.90 -11.42 -31.19
C GLN A 137 -7.80 -11.07 -30.17
N THR A 138 -7.84 -9.85 -29.64
CA THR A 138 -7.09 -9.50 -28.44
C THR A 138 -7.74 -10.23 -27.28
N VAL A 139 -7.13 -11.34 -26.84
CA VAL A 139 -7.49 -12.03 -25.60
C VAL A 139 -7.20 -11.07 -24.44
N LYS A 140 -8.22 -10.31 -24.01
CA LYS A 140 -8.13 -9.52 -22.78
C LYS A 140 -8.03 -10.50 -21.62
N THR A 141 -6.84 -10.58 -21.02
CA THR A 141 -6.65 -11.33 -19.78
C THR A 141 -7.39 -10.56 -18.69
N GLU A 142 -8.45 -11.15 -18.16
CA GLU A 142 -9.19 -10.60 -17.02
C GLU A 142 -8.27 -10.63 -15.80
N VAL A 143 -8.04 -9.47 -15.18
CA VAL A 143 -7.21 -9.33 -13.98
C VAL A 143 -8.13 -9.37 -12.78
N ASP A 144 -7.84 -10.23 -11.81
CA ASP A 144 -8.67 -10.36 -10.61
C ASP A 144 -8.58 -9.10 -9.74
N THR A 145 -9.69 -8.74 -9.11
CA THR A 145 -9.72 -7.60 -8.18
C THR A 145 -8.99 -7.96 -6.88
N LEU A 146 -8.13 -7.05 -6.42
CA LEU A 146 -7.46 -7.14 -5.13
C LEU A 146 -8.42 -6.67 -4.03
N LYS A 147 -8.70 -7.51 -3.04
CA LYS A 147 -9.72 -7.24 -2.02
C LYS A 147 -9.24 -6.23 -0.99
N MET A 148 -9.91 -5.08 -0.89
CA MET A 148 -9.69 -4.14 0.20
C MET A 148 -10.33 -4.67 1.49
N VAL A 149 -9.53 -4.79 2.56
CA VAL A 149 -9.99 -5.30 3.86
C VAL A 149 -10.06 -4.20 4.93
N HIS A 150 -9.33 -3.10 4.74
CA HIS A 150 -9.39 -1.96 5.63
C HIS A 150 -8.99 -0.67 4.91
N HIS A 151 -9.52 0.45 5.41
CA HIS A 151 -9.15 1.80 4.99
C HIS A 151 -9.19 2.72 6.23
N GLN A 152 -8.15 3.51 6.40
CA GLN A 152 -8.05 4.53 7.44
C GLN A 152 -7.27 5.74 6.92
N GLU A 153 -7.67 6.93 7.33
CA GLU A 153 -6.88 8.14 7.12
C GLU A 153 -5.82 8.25 8.23
N LEU A 154 -4.57 8.43 7.81
CA LEU A 154 -3.46 8.78 8.68
C LEU A 154 -3.25 10.29 8.64
N ALA A 155 -2.15 10.81 9.20
CA ALA A 155 -1.87 12.24 9.06
C ALA A 155 -1.46 12.58 7.62
N TYR A 156 -1.92 13.73 7.11
CA TYR A 156 -1.63 14.27 5.77
C TYR A 156 -0.16 14.35 5.38
N ASN A 157 0.73 14.40 6.37
CA ASN A 157 2.16 14.46 6.15
C ASN A 157 2.86 13.09 6.21
N ALA A 158 2.10 11.98 6.31
CA ALA A 158 2.65 10.63 6.16
C ALA A 158 3.28 10.46 4.77
N LYS A 159 4.43 9.79 4.72
CA LYS A 159 5.22 9.61 3.49
C LYS A 159 5.62 8.17 3.22
N ASP A 160 5.92 7.43 4.28
CA ASP A 160 6.41 6.06 4.19
C ASP A 160 5.78 5.21 5.28
N VAL A 161 5.61 3.91 4.98
CA VAL A 161 5.04 2.93 5.90
C VAL A 161 5.80 1.62 5.76
N CYS A 162 6.17 1.03 6.90
CA CYS A 162 6.72 -0.31 6.95
C CYS A 162 6.06 -1.13 8.05
N ILE A 163 5.97 -2.44 7.84
CA ILE A 163 5.57 -3.35 8.90
C ILE A 163 6.77 -3.54 9.82
N PHE A 164 6.61 -3.13 11.07
CA PHE A 164 7.69 -3.17 12.06
C PHE A 164 7.78 -4.54 12.74
N LYS A 165 6.61 -5.10 13.09
CA LYS A 165 6.42 -6.48 13.53
C LYS A 165 4.96 -6.87 13.27
N GLU A 166 4.62 -8.11 13.56
CA GLU A 166 3.25 -8.61 13.44
C GLU A 166 2.24 -7.65 14.11
N GLY A 167 1.25 -7.20 13.33
CA GLY A 167 0.21 -6.28 13.77
C GLY A 167 0.67 -4.86 14.10
N GLU A 168 1.90 -4.46 13.77
CA GLU A 168 2.38 -3.10 13.98
C GLU A 168 3.03 -2.51 12.73
N ILE A 169 2.64 -1.28 12.41
CA ILE A 169 3.21 -0.49 11.32
C ILE A 169 3.94 0.73 11.88
N ALA A 170 5.10 1.03 11.33
CA ALA A 170 5.78 2.30 11.55
C ALA A 170 5.55 3.21 10.34
N VAL A 171 5.13 4.44 10.60
CA VAL A 171 4.82 5.44 9.58
C VAL A 171 5.75 6.63 9.76
N ALA A 172 6.50 6.96 8.72
CA ALA A 172 7.35 8.14 8.69
C ALA A 172 6.62 9.33 8.07
N HIS A 173 6.81 10.50 8.66
CA HIS A 173 6.15 11.73 8.29
C HIS A 173 7.17 12.78 7.81
N SER A 174 6.75 13.71 6.96
CA SER A 174 7.61 14.75 6.40
C SER A 174 8.07 15.80 7.42
N ASP A 175 7.47 15.83 8.61
CA ASP A 175 7.85 16.68 9.75
C ASP A 175 8.90 16.03 10.67
N ARG A 176 9.60 14.99 10.18
CA ARG A 176 10.62 14.23 10.94
C ARG A 176 10.03 13.49 12.15
N VAL A 177 8.76 13.13 12.06
CA VAL A 177 8.09 12.30 13.06
C VAL A 177 7.98 10.88 12.53
N VAL A 178 8.23 9.90 13.41
CA VAL A 178 7.86 8.51 13.16
C VAL A 178 6.77 8.12 14.15
N ARG A 179 5.71 7.47 13.68
CA ARG A 179 4.61 6.99 14.49
C ARG A 179 4.50 5.48 14.38
N LEU A 180 4.43 4.80 15.51
CA LEU A 180 4.12 3.38 15.58
C LEU A 180 2.63 3.22 15.81
N TYR A 181 1.96 2.50 14.94
CA TYR A 181 0.58 2.10 15.09
C TYR A 181 0.50 0.60 15.34
N SER A 182 -0.48 0.17 16.13
CA SER A 182 -0.82 -1.23 16.32
C SER A 182 -2.24 -1.49 15.86
N TRP A 183 -2.41 -2.60 15.18
CA TRP A 183 -3.69 -3.12 14.76
C TRP A 183 -4.51 -3.56 15.98
N CYS A 184 -5.68 -2.97 16.14
CA CYS A 184 -6.66 -3.35 17.14
C CYS A 184 -7.88 -3.94 16.43
N SER A 185 -8.06 -5.26 16.53
CA SER A 185 -9.22 -5.90 15.92
C SER A 185 -10.49 -5.68 16.75
N PHE A 186 -11.58 -5.35 16.07
CA PHE A 186 -12.89 -5.36 16.70
C PHE A 186 -13.35 -6.81 16.85
N LYS A 187 -13.50 -7.28 18.09
CA LYS A 187 -14.14 -8.58 18.33
C LYS A 187 -15.55 -8.52 17.75
N THR A 188 -15.86 -9.39 16.80
CA THR A 188 -17.23 -9.68 16.43
C THR A 188 -17.90 -10.31 17.65
N THR A 189 -18.56 -9.48 18.48
CA THR A 189 -19.58 -10.00 19.39
C THR A 189 -20.63 -10.71 18.54
N ASP A 190 -20.94 -11.96 18.89
CA ASP A 190 -21.90 -12.86 18.25
C ASP A 190 -23.35 -12.33 18.29
N ASP A 191 -23.59 -11.11 17.83
CA ASP A 191 -24.94 -10.62 17.58
C ASP A 191 -25.24 -10.76 16.09
N LYS A 192 -26.09 -11.73 15.80
CA LYS A 192 -26.79 -12.00 14.54
C LYS A 192 -27.67 -10.80 14.10
N SER A 193 -27.08 -9.61 13.98
CA SER A 193 -27.78 -8.40 13.55
C SER A 193 -26.83 -7.45 12.83
N LYS A 194 -26.47 -7.80 11.58
CA LYS A 194 -26.28 -6.84 10.48
C LYS A 194 -26.01 -7.57 9.17
N ILE A 195 -27.03 -8.26 8.69
CA ILE A 195 -27.29 -8.37 7.25
C ILE A 195 -27.85 -7.00 6.85
N LEU A 196 -26.98 -6.00 6.64
CA LEU A 196 -27.21 -4.80 5.80
C LEU A 196 -26.01 -3.86 5.97
N SER A 197 -25.03 -3.94 5.07
CA SER A 197 -24.41 -2.79 4.42
C SER A 197 -23.21 -3.28 3.60
N ASN A 198 -23.10 -2.78 2.36
CA ASN A 198 -21.91 -2.86 1.49
C ASN A 198 -20.74 -2.07 2.10
N LYS A 199 -20.39 -2.35 3.34
CA LYS A 199 -19.36 -1.62 4.07
C LYS A 199 -18.19 -2.57 4.22
N ILE A 200 -17.02 -2.11 3.76
CA ILE A 200 -15.69 -2.69 4.06
C ILE A 200 -15.80 -3.30 5.45
N SER A 201 -15.64 -4.63 5.55
CA SER A 201 -15.73 -5.35 6.80
C SER A 201 -14.65 -4.76 7.72
N ASN A 202 -15.04 -3.84 8.59
CA ASN A 202 -14.11 -3.11 9.43
C ASN A 202 -13.59 -4.10 10.49
N LEU A 203 -12.50 -4.78 10.17
CA LEU A 203 -11.89 -5.83 11.00
C LEU A 203 -11.19 -5.25 12.25
N GLY A 204 -10.98 -3.93 12.27
CA GLY A 204 -10.21 -3.22 13.28
C GLY A 204 -9.82 -1.81 12.83
N GLU A 205 -8.90 -1.22 13.56
CA GLU A 205 -8.25 0.06 13.24
C GLU A 205 -6.78 0.08 13.70
N PHE A 206 -5.99 0.94 13.08
CA PHE A 206 -4.63 1.23 13.53
C PHE A 206 -4.64 2.31 14.61
N ILE A 207 -4.26 1.92 15.83
CA ILE A 207 -4.18 2.80 16.99
C ILE A 207 -2.74 3.26 17.19
N LEU A 208 -2.54 4.57 17.34
CA LEU A 208 -1.23 5.15 17.64
C LEU A 208 -0.73 4.66 19.00
N LEU A 209 0.41 3.97 19.01
CA LEU A 209 1.09 3.52 20.23
C LEU A 209 2.17 4.50 20.68
N ILE A 210 3.03 4.92 19.74
CA ILE A 210 4.23 5.71 20.06
C ILE A 210 4.45 6.76 18.98
N LYS A 211 4.87 7.95 19.39
CA LYS A 211 5.35 9.03 18.52
C LYS A 211 6.81 9.31 18.87
N TRP A 212 7.67 9.35 17.85
CA TRP A 212 9.05 9.78 17.97
C TRP A 212 9.26 11.06 17.16
N GLU A 213 9.85 12.07 17.78
CA GLU A 213 10.25 13.30 17.11
C GLU A 213 11.76 13.27 16.89
N LEU A 214 12.18 13.26 15.62
CA LEU A 214 13.60 13.20 15.24
C LEU A 214 14.18 14.62 15.09
N ALA A 215 13.84 15.52 16.01
CA ALA A 215 14.33 16.89 16.01
C ALA A 215 15.87 16.90 16.17
N GLY A 216 16.58 17.33 15.10
CA GLY A 216 18.04 17.45 15.10
C GLY A 216 18.81 16.25 14.54
N GLN A 217 18.15 15.15 14.17
CA GLN A 217 18.81 14.02 13.51
C GLN A 217 18.70 14.19 11.98
N LEU A 218 19.78 14.63 11.35
CA LEU A 218 19.95 14.54 9.89
C LEU A 218 20.15 13.08 9.53
N ILE A 219 19.08 12.37 9.15
CA ILE A 219 19.23 11.15 8.35
C ILE A 219 19.45 11.63 6.91
N ALA A 220 20.68 12.05 6.60
CA ALA A 220 21.07 12.25 5.22
C ALA A 220 21.21 10.86 4.60
N SER A 221 20.25 10.46 3.76
CA SER A 221 20.47 9.37 2.82
C SER A 221 21.59 9.82 1.89
N GLN A 222 22.83 9.41 2.19
CA GLN A 222 23.88 9.49 1.18
C GLN A 222 23.45 8.62 -0.02
N PRO A 223 23.89 8.94 -1.25
CA PRO A 223 23.52 8.24 -2.48
C PRO A 223 23.97 6.75 -2.54
N SER A 224 24.36 6.18 -1.40
CA SER A 224 24.77 4.79 -1.17
C SER A 224 23.87 4.01 -0.19
N GLY A 225 22.74 4.57 0.27
CA GLY A 225 21.71 3.80 0.98
C GLY A 225 22.11 3.28 2.36
N GLY A 226 22.81 4.08 3.17
CA GLY A 226 23.12 3.71 4.56
C GLY A 226 21.90 3.84 5.48
N PHE A 227 21.47 2.73 6.09
CA PHE A 227 20.49 2.75 7.17
C PHE A 227 21.18 3.03 8.51
N ALA A 228 20.61 3.94 9.31
CA ALA A 228 20.98 4.09 10.71
C ALA A 228 20.29 2.98 11.54
N HIS A 229 21.06 2.22 12.31
CA HIS A 229 20.51 1.23 13.24
C HIS A 229 19.96 1.98 14.47
N LEU A 230 18.63 2.02 14.60
CA LEU A 230 18.00 2.54 15.81
C LEU A 230 18.12 1.48 16.92
N HIS A 231 19.00 1.72 17.89
CA HIS A 231 19.12 0.89 19.08
C HIS A 231 18.10 1.32 20.12
N ARG A 232 17.36 0.35 20.66
CA ARG A 232 16.51 0.55 21.84
C ARG A 232 17.41 0.66 23.07
N LYS A 233 17.58 1.87 23.59
CA LYS A 233 18.27 2.09 24.87
C LYS A 233 17.21 2.35 25.94
N PHE A 234 17.29 1.61 27.04
CA PHE A 234 16.54 1.91 28.24
C PHE A 234 17.42 2.79 29.12
N GLU A 235 17.01 4.02 29.35
CA GLU A 235 17.60 4.87 30.38
C GLU A 235 16.54 5.17 31.44
N LYS A 236 16.97 5.11 32.71
CA LYS A 236 16.13 5.49 33.85
C LYS A 236 16.23 7.00 34.00
N TYR A 237 15.09 7.69 33.93
CA TYR A 237 14.99 9.10 34.29
C TYR A 237 13.98 9.21 35.44
N HIS A 238 14.45 9.64 36.61
CA HIS A 238 13.59 9.85 37.79
C HIS A 238 12.63 8.67 38.08
N ASP A 239 13.20 7.46 38.19
CA ASP A 239 12.48 6.20 38.44
C ASP A 239 11.46 5.75 37.39
N MET A 240 11.30 6.49 36.28
CA MET A 240 10.53 6.05 35.12
C MET A 240 11.45 5.50 34.02
N VAL A 241 11.10 4.32 33.51
CA VAL A 241 11.78 3.71 32.36
C VAL A 241 11.19 4.31 31.09
N ALA A 242 11.89 5.26 30.49
CA ALA A 242 11.52 5.84 29.21
C ALA A 242 12.20 5.07 28.07
N LYS A 243 11.45 4.77 26.99
CA LYS A 243 11.99 4.15 25.79
C LYS A 243 12.58 5.24 24.90
N MET A 244 13.89 5.22 24.69
CA MET A 244 14.56 6.12 23.75
C MET A 244 15.23 5.31 22.66
N MET A 245 15.14 5.77 21.40
CA MET A 245 15.98 5.23 20.33
C MET A 245 17.23 6.07 20.19
N VAL A 246 18.37 5.38 20.12
CA VAL A 246 19.69 5.98 19.93
C VAL A 246 20.26 5.40 18.64
N ILE A 247 20.77 6.24 17.77
CA ILE A 247 21.59 5.82 16.63
C ILE A 247 23.02 5.67 17.18
N ASN A 248 23.61 4.47 17.07
CA ASN A 248 25.03 4.25 17.33
C ASN A 248 25.84 4.37 16.04
#